data_AF-Q118S5-F1
#
_entry.id   AF-Q118S5-F1
#
_cell.length_a   1.000
_cell.length_b   1.000
_cell.length_c   1.000
_cell.angle_alpha   90.00
_cell.angle_beta   90.00
_cell.angle_gamma   90.00
#
_symmetry.space_group_name_H-M   'P 1'
#
loop_
_entity.id
_entity.type
_entity.pdbx_description
1 polymer ?
#
loop_
_entity_poly.entity_id
_entity_poly.type
_entity_poly.pdbx_seq_one_letter_code
_entity_poly.pdbx_strand_id
1 'polypeptide(L)'
;MKFINPKVDYAFKKIFGSEQSKEILISFLNAIIYNGEKTIKDLTIFNPFNPGEIISLKDTYLDVKAVLFDCSIVIIEMQMARMTAFNKRVAYNLSKAYANQLDKGENYP
;
A
#
# COMPACT_ATOMS: atom_id res chain seq x y z
N MET A 1 -7.55 -6.11 29.71
CA MET A 1 -7.76 -6.52 28.30
C MET A 1 -6.41 -6.82 27.67
N LYS A 2 -6.29 -7.87 26.84
CA LYS A 2 -5.07 -8.14 26.04
C LYS A 2 -5.31 -7.65 24.61
N PHE A 3 -4.49 -6.71 24.15
CA PHE A 3 -4.50 -6.24 22.77
C PHE A 3 -3.47 -7.01 21.93
N ILE A 4 -3.76 -7.19 20.65
CA ILE A 4 -2.78 -7.69 19.69
C ILE A 4 -1.82 -6.55 19.33
N ASN A 5 -0.53 -6.87 19.20
CA ASN A 5 0.46 -5.89 18.78
C ASN A 5 0.23 -5.54 17.29
N PRO A 6 0.07 -4.25 16.92
CA PRO A 6 -0.16 -3.85 15.53
C PRO A 6 1.01 -4.15 14.59
N LYS A 7 2.20 -4.49 15.11
CA LYS A 7 3.34 -4.98 14.32
C LYS A 7 3.20 -6.45 13.89
N VAL A 8 2.19 -7.16 14.38
CA VAL A 8 1.87 -8.53 13.93
C VAL A 8 1.11 -8.45 12.62
N ASP A 9 1.49 -9.29 11.65
CA ASP A 9 0.96 -9.28 10.28
C ASP A 9 -0.55 -9.16 10.18
N TYR A 10 -1.23 -10.09 10.85
CA TYR A 10 -2.68 -10.11 10.93
C TYR A 10 -3.28 -8.81 11.52
N ALA A 11 -2.69 -8.27 12.58
CA ALA A 11 -3.21 -7.07 13.22
C ALA A 11 -3.09 -5.85 12.31
N PHE A 12 -1.93 -5.67 11.67
CA PHE A 12 -1.69 -4.58 10.76
C PHE A 12 -2.65 -4.62 9.57
N LYS A 13 -2.79 -5.77 8.90
CA LYS A 13 -3.73 -5.93 7.78
C LYS A 13 -5.18 -5.74 8.20
N LYS A 14 -5.54 -6.16 9.40
CA LYS A 14 -6.88 -5.92 9.92
C LYS A 14 -7.14 -4.43 10.17
N ILE A 15 -6.12 -3.66 10.52
CA ILE A 15 -6.23 -2.22 10.78
C ILE A 15 -6.18 -1.40 9.48
N PHE A 16 -5.34 -1.78 8.53
CA PHE A 16 -4.98 -0.96 7.36
C PHE A 16 -5.22 -1.63 6.00
N GLY A 17 -5.45 -2.93 5.98
CA GLY A 17 -5.45 -3.72 4.75
C GLY A 17 -6.80 -3.83 4.06
N SER A 18 -7.90 -3.34 4.63
CA SER A 18 -9.23 -3.45 4.02
C SER A 18 -9.67 -2.13 3.38
N GLU A 19 -10.57 -2.19 2.40
CA GLU A 19 -11.12 -0.98 1.77
C GLU A 19 -11.82 -0.06 2.79
N GLN A 20 -12.46 -0.62 3.82
CA GLN A 20 -13.09 0.17 4.88
C GLN A 20 -12.06 0.91 5.76
N SER A 21 -10.80 0.47 5.75
CA SER A 21 -9.71 1.09 6.51
C SER A 21 -8.93 2.17 5.75
N LYS A 22 -9.35 2.48 4.51
CA LYS A 22 -8.68 3.43 3.62
C LYS A 22 -8.39 4.79 4.28
N GLU A 23 -9.36 5.40 4.95
CA GLU A 23 -9.17 6.69 5.64
C GLU A 23 -8.13 6.61 6.76
N ILE A 24 -8.10 5.50 7.50
CA ILE A 24 -7.12 5.26 8.58
C ILE A 24 -5.72 5.10 7.97
N LEU A 25 -5.61 4.39 6.85
CA LEU A 25 -4.36 4.22 6.13
C LEU A 25 -3.84 5.56 5.56
N ILE A 26 -4.71 6.39 4.96
CA ILE A 26 -4.34 7.74 4.50
C ILE A 26 -3.78 8.57 5.66
N SER A 27 -4.48 8.59 6.79
CA SER A 27 -4.04 9.32 7.99
C SER A 27 -2.67 8.83 8.48
N PHE A 28 -2.48 7.52 8.54
CA PHE A 28 -1.22 6.91 8.97
C PHE A 28 -0.05 7.27 8.02
N LEU A 29 -0.26 7.17 6.71
CA LEU A 29 0.78 7.47 5.73
C LEU A 29 1.15 8.95 5.70
N ASN A 30 0.16 9.85 5.81
CA ASN A 30 0.41 11.29 5.96
C ASN A 30 1.26 11.57 7.22
N ALA A 31 0.96 10.91 8.35
CA ALA A 31 1.73 11.08 9.58
C ALA A 31 3.18 10.61 9.48
N ILE A 32 3.43 9.49 8.79
CA ILE A 32 4.77 8.86 8.76
C ILE A 32 5.65 9.39 7.62
N ILE A 33 5.08 9.64 6.44
CA ILE A 33 5.83 9.99 5.22
C ILE A 33 5.86 11.51 5.02
N TYR A 34 4.77 12.19 5.37
CA TYR A 34 4.56 13.61 5.08
C TYR A 34 4.48 14.47 6.34
N ASN A 35 5.08 14.01 7.44
CA ASN A 35 5.16 14.72 8.72
C ASN A 35 3.80 15.20 9.27
N GLY A 36 2.72 14.51 8.93
CA GLY A 36 1.35 14.86 9.35
C GLY A 36 0.61 15.79 8.40
N GLU A 37 1.26 16.30 7.36
CA GLU A 37 0.62 17.12 6.34
C GLU A 37 -0.37 16.30 5.50
N LYS A 38 -1.51 16.92 5.15
CA LYS A 38 -2.52 16.28 4.30
C LYS A 38 -2.07 16.31 2.84
N THR A 39 -1.28 15.33 2.44
CA THR A 39 -0.69 15.24 1.09
C THR A 39 -1.39 14.20 0.20
N ILE A 40 -1.75 13.05 0.76
CA ILE A 40 -2.46 12.00 0.04
C ILE A 40 -3.94 12.40 -0.10
N LYS A 41 -4.42 12.50 -1.34
CA LYS A 41 -5.82 12.78 -1.69
C LYS A 41 -6.66 11.50 -1.67
N ASP A 42 -6.13 10.43 -2.26
CA ASP A 42 -6.82 9.14 -2.33
C ASP A 42 -5.82 7.99 -2.40
N LEU A 43 -6.27 6.76 -2.12
CA LEU A 43 -5.46 5.56 -2.34
C LEU A 43 -6.27 4.34 -2.77
N THR A 44 -5.62 3.36 -3.39
CA THR A 44 -6.15 2.04 -3.71
C THR A 44 -5.23 0.97 -3.14
N ILE A 45 -5.82 -0.05 -2.51
CA ILE A 45 -5.10 -1.22 -2.02
C ILE A 45 -5.16 -2.29 -3.11
N PHE A 46 -4.01 -2.80 -3.57
CA PHE A 46 -4.00 -3.79 -4.66
C PHE A 46 -4.39 -5.21 -4.20
N ASN A 47 -4.12 -5.54 -2.94
CA ASN A 47 -4.39 -6.83 -2.33
C ASN A 47 -5.15 -6.64 -1.01
N PRO A 48 -6.43 -6.20 -1.06
CA PRO A 48 -7.18 -5.93 0.14
C PRO A 48 -7.33 -7.19 1.00
N PHE A 49 -7.11 -7.05 2.29
CA PHE A 49 -7.17 -8.12 3.27
C PHE A 49 -8.61 -8.56 3.52
N ASN A 50 -8.89 -9.83 3.24
CA ASN A 50 -10.16 -10.47 3.54
C ASN A 50 -10.02 -11.44 4.73
N PRO A 51 -10.77 -11.25 5.83
CA PRO A 51 -10.80 -12.19 6.93
C PRO A 51 -11.32 -13.57 6.46
N GLY A 52 -10.47 -14.59 6.49
CA GLY A 52 -10.80 -15.96 6.08
C GLY A 52 -9.87 -16.53 5.02
N GLU A 53 -9.07 -15.71 4.35
CA GLU A 53 -8.02 -16.18 3.46
C GLU A 53 -6.81 -16.70 4.26
N ILE A 54 -6.18 -17.78 3.76
CA ILE A 54 -4.97 -18.35 4.36
C ILE A 54 -3.83 -17.36 4.13
N ILE A 55 -3.38 -16.72 5.21
CA ILE A 55 -2.23 -15.81 5.18
C ILE A 55 -0.97 -16.64 4.92
N SER A 56 -0.41 -16.50 3.71
CA SER A 56 0.86 -17.08 3.33
C SER A 56 2.02 -16.12 3.61
N LEU A 57 3.26 -16.62 3.55
CA LEU A 57 4.46 -15.77 3.60
C LEU A 57 4.51 -14.71 2.48
N LYS A 58 3.78 -14.91 1.37
CA LYS A 58 3.66 -13.93 0.29
C LYS A 58 2.66 -12.82 0.61
N ASP A 59 1.99 -12.87 1.75
CA ASP A 59 1.02 -11.84 2.10
C ASP A 59 1.62 -10.81 3.06
N THR A 60 2.87 -10.91 3.49
CA THR A 60 3.44 -10.07 4.57
C THR A 60 3.71 -8.60 4.22
N TYR A 61 3.08 -8.12 3.15
CA TYR A 61 3.21 -6.77 2.64
C TYR A 61 1.86 -6.21 2.18
N LEU A 62 1.79 -4.89 2.17
CA LEU A 62 0.64 -4.13 1.68
C LEU A 62 1.11 -3.22 0.55
N ASP A 63 0.54 -3.42 -0.65
CA ASP A 63 0.87 -2.61 -1.82
C ASP A 63 -0.24 -1.59 -2.05
N VAL A 64 0.13 -0.31 -2.09
CA VAL A 64 -0.79 0.83 -2.16
C VAL A 64 -0.43 1.74 -3.33
N LYS A 65 -1.42 2.15 -4.11
CA LYS A 65 -1.31 3.25 -5.07
C LYS A 65 -1.97 4.48 -4.46
N ALA A 66 -1.20 5.50 -4.14
CA ALA A 66 -1.69 6.78 -3.64
C ALA A 66 -1.74 7.81 -4.77
N VAL A 67 -2.79 8.63 -4.77
CA VAL A 67 -2.92 9.83 -5.60
C VAL A 67 -2.76 11.02 -4.67
N LEU A 68 -1.80 11.90 -4.95
CA LEU A 68 -1.56 13.10 -4.16
C LEU A 68 -2.45 14.26 -4.65
N PHE A 69 -2.51 15.35 -3.88
CA PHE A 69 -3.27 16.54 -4.26
C PHE A 69 -2.75 17.24 -5.52
N ASP A 70 -1.46 17.09 -5.86
CA ASP A 70 -0.85 17.60 -7.09
C ASP A 70 -1.03 16.66 -8.30
N CYS A 71 -1.89 15.65 -8.17
CA CYS A 71 -2.16 14.60 -9.15
C CYS A 71 -0.98 13.64 -9.42
N SER A 72 0.13 13.73 -8.70
CA SER A 72 1.18 12.73 -8.79
C SER A 72 0.71 11.39 -8.19
N ILE A 73 1.27 10.30 -8.75
CA ILE A 73 0.99 8.93 -8.31
C ILE A 73 2.21 8.41 -7.58
N VAL A 74 1.99 7.89 -6.37
CA VAL A 74 3.03 7.26 -5.55
C VAL A 74 2.66 5.80 -5.30
N ILE A 75 3.61 4.90 -5.54
CA ILE A 75 3.49 3.49 -5.17
C ILE A 75 4.17 3.30 -3.83
N ILE A 76 3.43 2.79 -2.85
CA ILE A 76 3.90 2.57 -1.48
C ILE A 76 3.83 1.08 -1.19
N GLU A 77 4.98 0.46 -0.92
CA GLU A 77 5.07 -0.92 -0.44
C GLU A 77 5.40 -0.95 1.05
N MET A 78 4.50 -1.47 1.87
CA MET A 78 4.69 -1.61 3.32
C MET A 78 5.09 -3.04 3.65
N GLN A 79 6.19 -3.22 4.39
CA GLN A 79 6.73 -4.53 4.72
C GLN A 79 6.71 -4.75 6.24
N MET A 80 6.18 -5.90 6.67
CA MET A 80 6.12 -6.26 8.09
C MET A 80 7.28 -7.12 8.56
N ALA A 81 7.92 -7.80 7.60
CA ALA A 81 9.15 -8.54 7.78
C ALA A 81 10.17 -8.09 6.73
N ARG A 82 11.46 -8.18 7.06
CA ARG A 82 12.52 -7.83 6.12
C ARG A 82 12.58 -8.88 5.02
N MET A 83 12.32 -8.47 3.77
CA MET A 83 12.50 -9.31 2.59
C MET A 83 13.84 -9.02 1.91
N THR A 84 14.62 -10.07 1.62
CA THR A 84 15.91 -9.95 0.90
C THR A 84 15.75 -9.43 -0.54
N ALA A 85 14.59 -9.65 -1.16
CA ALA A 85 14.29 -9.25 -2.53
C ALA A 85 13.53 -7.91 -2.64
N PHE A 86 13.41 -7.13 -1.57
CA PHE A 86 12.62 -5.90 -1.53
C PHE A 86 12.95 -4.93 -2.68
N ASN A 87 14.23 -4.59 -2.88
CA ASN A 87 14.63 -3.65 -3.92
C ASN A 87 14.25 -4.12 -5.33
N LYS A 88 14.38 -5.43 -5.60
CA LYS A 88 14.02 -6.01 -6.91
C LYS A 88 12.51 -5.93 -7.14
N ARG A 89 11.73 -6.15 -6.08
CA ARG A 89 10.27 -6.09 -6.11
C ARG A 89 9.78 -4.66 -6.36
N VAL A 90 10.29 -3.69 -5.61
CA VAL A 90 9.97 -2.27 -5.79
C VAL A 90 10.25 -1.84 -7.23
N ALA A 91 11.43 -2.18 -7.76
CA ALA A 91 11.78 -1.86 -9.15
C ALA A 91 10.82 -2.52 -10.15
N TYR A 92 10.55 -3.82 -9.99
CA TYR A 92 9.64 -4.55 -10.86
C TYR A 92 8.21 -3.97 -10.84
N ASN A 93 7.67 -3.72 -9.65
CA ASN A 93 6.32 -3.18 -9.49
C ASN A 93 6.21 -1.75 -10.02
N LEU A 94 7.23 -0.91 -9.81
CA LEU A 94 7.29 0.42 -10.40
C LEU A 94 7.33 0.37 -11.92
N SER A 95 8.22 -0.46 -12.51
CA SER A 95 8.29 -0.64 -13.97
C SER A 95 6.98 -1.16 -14.54
N LYS A 96 6.34 -2.12 -13.86
CA LYS A 96 5.04 -2.65 -14.26
C LYS A 96 3.93 -1.59 -14.16
N ALA A 97 3.91 -0.79 -13.10
CA ALA A 97 2.93 0.28 -12.93
C ALA A 97 3.07 1.34 -14.03
N TYR A 98 4.31 1.73 -14.36
CA TYR A 98 4.60 2.68 -15.42
C TYR A 98 4.20 2.13 -16.81
N ALA A 99 4.57 0.88 -17.11
CA ALA A 99 4.23 0.26 -18.39
C ALA A 99 2.72 0.09 -18.61
N ASN A 100 1.95 -0.10 -17.53
CA ASN A 100 0.49 -0.25 -17.59
C ASN A 100 -0.25 1.04 -17.22
N GLN A 101 0.41 2.20 -17.28
CA GLN A 101 -0.24 3.48 -16.99
C GLN A 101 -1.21 3.89 -18.11
N LEU A 102 -0.96 3.43 -19.33
CA LEU A 102 -1.72 3.77 -20.52
C LEU A 102 -2.50 2.56 -21.04
N ASP A 103 -3.74 2.80 -21.44
CA ASP A 103 -4.51 1.83 -22.20
C ASP A 103 -4.07 1.82 -23.68
N LYS A 104 -4.36 0.71 -24.36
CA LYS A 104 -3.98 0.54 -25.77
C LYS A 104 -4.62 1.64 -26.63
N GLY A 105 -3.78 2.50 -27.20
CA GLY A 105 -4.20 3.61 -28.07
C GLY A 105 -4.20 4.97 -27.41
N GLU A 106 -3.86 5.07 -26.12
CA GLU A 106 -3.61 6.36 -25.48
C GLU A 106 -2.28 6.98 -25.94
N ASN A 107 -2.25 8.31 -26.03
CA ASN A 107 -1.04 9.05 -26.34
C ASN A 107 -0.12 9.09 -25.12
N TYR A 108 1.19 9.07 -25.37
CA TYR A 108 2.16 9.34 -24.32
C TYR A 108 2.00 10.79 -23.83
N PRO A 109 1.99 11.02 -22.50
CA PRO A 109 1.95 12.37 -21.92
C PRO A 109 3.23 13.16 -22.18
#